data_AF-A0A7C2S1F8-F1
#
_entry.id   AF-A0A7C2S1F8-F1
#
_cell.length_a   1.000
_cell.length_b   1.000
_cell.length_c   1.000
_cell.angle_alpha   90.00
_cell.angle_beta   90.00
_cell.angle_gamma   90.00
#
_symmetry.space_group_name_H-M   'P 1'
#
loop_
_entity.id
_entity.type
_entity.pdbx_description
1 polymer ?
#
loop_
_entity_poly.entity_id
_entity_poly.type
_entity_poly.pdbx_seq_one_letter_code
_entity_poly.pdbx_strand_id
1 'polypeptide(L)'
;AARLGDTQIALFHLPDSEEKVFALSNHDPKSNANVLARGILGDLHGQRVIASPLYKQHYRLSDGQCLEDEGVKVPVWATRIEAGRVLVAT
;
A
#
# COMPACT_ATOMS: atom_id res chain seq x y z
N ALA A 1 -7.75 -7.22 0.46
CA ALA A 1 -6.87 -7.49 -0.70
C ALA A 1 -7.74 -7.67 -1.94
N ALA A 2 -7.22 -7.32 -3.12
CA ALA A 2 -7.86 -7.49 -4.43
C ALA A 2 -6.87 -8.13 -5.42
N ARG A 3 -7.31 -8.41 -6.66
CA ARG A 3 -6.44 -8.89 -7.75
C ARG A 3 -6.51 -7.93 -8.93
N LEU A 4 -5.35 -7.64 -9.50
CA LEU A 4 -5.16 -6.92 -10.77
C LEU A 4 -4.49 -7.90 -11.74
N GLY A 5 -5.30 -8.58 -12.56
CA GLY A 5 -4.86 -9.78 -13.28
C GLY A 5 -4.36 -10.85 -12.31
N ASP A 6 -3.09 -11.24 -12.43
CA ASP A 6 -2.43 -12.21 -11.55
C ASP A 6 -1.71 -11.59 -10.35
N THR A 7 -1.63 -10.26 -10.29
CA THR A 7 -1.00 -9.57 -9.18
C THR A 7 -1.99 -9.34 -8.04
N GLN A 8 -1.59 -9.70 -6.81
CA GLN A 8 -2.38 -9.39 -5.63
C GLN A 8 -2.03 -8.00 -5.09
N ILE A 9 -3.05 -7.17 -4.91
CA ILE A 9 -2.91 -5.78 -4.45
C ILE A 9 -3.63 -5.57 -3.12
N ALA A 10 -3.12 -4.63 -2.33
CA ALA A 10 -3.73 -4.11 -1.12
C ALA A 10 -4.29 -2.72 -1.40
N LEU A 11 -5.56 -2.51 -1.06
CA LEU A 11 -6.22 -1.21 -1.14
C LEU A 11 -6.33 -0.63 0.26
N PHE A 12 -5.88 0.61 0.43
CA PHE A 12 -5.96 1.36 1.68
C PHE A 12 -6.82 2.59 1.49
N HIS A 13 -7.91 2.70 2.23
CA HIS A 13 -8.84 3.83 2.14
C HIS A 13 -8.63 4.78 3.31
N LEU A 14 -8.20 6.01 3.02
CA LEU A 14 -7.97 7.09 3.97
C LEU A 14 -8.93 8.24 3.60
N PRO A 15 -10.13 8.32 4.19
CA PRO A 15 -11.14 9.30 3.77
C PRO A 15 -10.74 10.75 4.07
N ASP A 16 -9.84 10.96 5.04
CA ASP A 16 -9.39 12.27 5.52
C ASP A 16 -8.12 12.79 4.78
N SER A 17 -7.64 12.11 3.74
CA SER A 17 -6.54 12.57 2.90
C SER A 17 -7.01 13.06 1.54
N GLU A 18 -6.19 13.91 0.90
CA GLU A 18 -6.43 14.40 -0.46
C GLU A 18 -6.56 13.24 -1.46
N GLU A 19 -5.59 12.32 -1.45
CA GLU A 19 -5.71 11.03 -2.11
C GLU A 19 -6.40 10.03 -1.19
N LYS A 20 -7.61 9.61 -1.57
CA LYS A 20 -8.50 8.83 -0.69
C LYS A 20 -8.17 7.35 -0.66
N VAL A 21 -7.63 6.81 -1.74
CA VAL A 21 -7.33 5.37 -1.85
C VAL A 21 -5.93 5.21 -2.39
N PHE A 22 -5.18 4.31 -1.78
CA PHE A 22 -3.85 3.91 -2.24
C PHE A 22 -3.90 2.43 -2.60
N ALA A 23 -3.21 2.05 -3.68
CA ALA A 23 -3.05 0.67 -4.10
C ALA A 23 -1.57 0.30 -4.11
N LEU A 24 -1.18 -0.65 -3.26
CA LEU A 24 0.19 -1.18 -3.19
C LEU A 24 0.16 -2.70 -3.41
N SER A 25 1.32 -3.30 -3.67
CA SER A 25 1.42 -4.77 -3.70
C SER A 25 0.93 -5.34 -2.38
N ASN A 26 0.20 -6.45 -2.40
CA ASN A 26 -0.11 -7.15 -1.15
C ASN A 26 1.08 -8.00 -0.66
N HIS A 27 2.04 -8.28 -1.54
CA HIS A 27 3.25 -9.03 -1.23
C HIS A 27 4.26 -8.11 -0.54
N ASP A 28 4.66 -8.52 0.66
CA ASP A 28 5.75 -7.93 1.43
C ASP A 28 7.07 -8.64 1.05
N PRO A 29 8.05 -7.93 0.47
CA PRO A 29 9.31 -8.52 0.03
C PRO A 29 10.21 -8.99 1.18
N LYS A 30 10.05 -8.46 2.41
CA LYS A 30 10.86 -8.86 3.56
C LYS A 30 10.38 -10.17 4.17
N SER A 31 9.06 -10.36 4.26
CA SER A 31 8.48 -11.62 4.74
C SER A 31 8.19 -12.64 3.64
N ASN A 32 8.31 -12.24 2.38
CA ASN A 32 7.95 -13.02 1.20
C ASN A 32 6.51 -13.55 1.27
N ALA A 33 5.58 -12.74 1.80
CA ALA A 33 4.22 -13.16 2.09
C ALA A 33 3.19 -12.10 1.70
N ASN A 34 1.97 -12.55 1.40
CA ASN A 34 0.85 -11.73 0.97
C ASN A 34 0.08 -11.14 2.17
N VAL A 35 0.70 -10.20 2.87
CA VAL A 35 0.26 -9.73 4.20
C VAL A 35 -0.03 -8.23 4.32
N LEU A 36 0.36 -7.38 3.36
CA LEU A 36 0.30 -5.92 3.56
C LEU A 36 -1.11 -5.36 3.78
N ALA A 37 -2.14 -5.96 3.17
CA ALA A 37 -3.55 -5.57 3.40
C ALA A 37 -4.04 -5.84 4.84
N ARG A 38 -3.25 -6.51 5.68
CA ARG A 38 -3.51 -6.75 7.10
C ARG A 38 -2.62 -5.89 8.00
N GLY A 39 -1.81 -5.01 7.42
CA GLY A 39 -0.94 -4.10 8.15
C GLY A 39 -1.70 -3.02 8.90
N ILE A 40 -0.96 -2.30 9.73
CA ILE A 40 -1.50 -1.15 10.48
C ILE A 40 -1.11 0.12 9.72
N LEU A 41 -2.11 0.93 9.37
CA LEU A 41 -1.88 2.25 8.80
C LEU A 41 -1.30 3.18 9.85
N GLY A 42 -0.35 4.02 9.44
CA GLY A 42 0.32 4.98 10.33
C GLY A 42 0.73 6.25 9.61
N ASP A 43 1.20 7.20 10.41
CA ASP A 43 1.89 8.40 9.97
C ASP A 43 3.25 8.45 10.67
N LEU A 44 4.33 8.52 9.88
CA LEU A 44 5.68 8.74 10.39
C LEU A 44 6.22 10.03 9.77
N HIS A 45 6.40 11.05 10.59
CA HIS A 45 6.94 12.35 10.17
C HIS A 45 6.19 12.96 8.97
N GLY A 46 4.86 12.84 8.95
CA GLY A 46 3.99 13.32 7.87
C GLY A 46 3.91 12.39 6.67
N GLN A 47 4.57 11.23 6.71
CA GLN A 47 4.49 10.21 5.67
C GLN A 47 3.43 9.17 6.05
N ARG A 48 2.40 9.03 5.21
CA ARG A 48 1.42 7.95 5.39
C ARG A 48 2.03 6.62 4.99
N VAL A 49 1.93 5.64 5.87
CA VAL A 49 2.54 4.32 5.68
C VAL A 49 1.59 3.18 6.02
N ILE A 50 1.96 1.99 5.56
CA ILE A 50 1.47 0.71 6.07
C ILE A 50 2.62 -0.03 6.75
N ALA A 51 2.45 -0.38 8.03
CA ALA A 51 3.39 -1.24 8.75
C ALA A 51 3.09 -2.72 8.45
N SER A 52 4.10 -3.45 7.95
CA SER A 52 3.96 -4.90 7.70
C SER A 52 3.58 -5.64 8.99
N PRO A 53 2.58 -6.55 8.96
CA PRO A 53 2.18 -7.31 10.14
C PRO A 53 3.29 -8.17 10.75
N LEU A 54 4.24 -8.62 9.94
CA LEU A 54 5.23 -9.62 10.35
C LEU A 54 6.46 -8.95 10.94
N TYR A 55 7.21 -8.20 10.13
CA TYR A 55 8.50 -7.64 10.53
C TYR A 55 8.50 -6.11 10.69
N LYS A 56 7.32 -5.49 10.66
CA LYS A 56 7.08 -4.07 11.00
C LYS A 56 7.80 -3.04 10.12
N GLN A 57 8.27 -3.42 8.93
CA GLN A 57 8.72 -2.43 7.95
C GLN A 57 7.58 -1.50 7.57
N HIS A 58 7.88 -0.23 7.41
CA HIS A 58 6.92 0.79 7.03
C HIS A 58 7.08 1.11 5.54
N TYR A 59 6.04 0.80 4.78
CA TYR A 59 5.98 1.15 3.36
C TYR A 59 5.14 2.41 3.18
N ARG A 60 5.72 3.45 2.59
CA ARG A 60 5.01 4.70 2.28
C ARG A 60 3.92 4.44 1.25
N LEU A 61 2.71 4.95 1.49
CA LEU A 61 1.56 4.68 0.63
C LEU A 61 1.67 5.33 -0.75
N SER A 62 2.31 6.50 -0.84
CA SER A 62 2.38 7.30 -2.07
C SER A 62 3.27 6.70 -3.14
N ASP A 63 4.34 6.00 -2.75
CA ASP A 63 5.34 5.48 -3.67
C ASP A 63 5.78 4.05 -3.37
N GLY A 64 5.40 3.46 -2.24
CA GLY A 64 5.77 2.10 -1.84
C GLY A 64 7.17 1.96 -1.23
N GLN A 65 7.89 3.05 -1.00
CA GLN A 65 9.24 3.02 -0.43
C GLN A 65 9.23 2.48 1.01
N CYS A 66 10.12 1.54 1.32
CA CYS A 66 10.39 1.12 2.69
C CYS A 66 11.20 2.23 3.40
N LEU A 67 10.74 2.70 4.56
CA LEU A 67 11.41 3.78 5.28
C LEU A 67 12.69 3.32 5.99
N GLU A 68 12.79 2.04 6.34
CA GLU A 68 13.97 1.47 7.01
C GLU A 68 15.07 1.01 6.03
N ASP A 69 14.76 0.90 4.74
CA ASP A 69 15.66 0.33 3.74
C ASP A 69 15.40 0.95 2.37
N GLU A 70 16.28 1.85 1.96
CA GLU A 70 16.18 2.57 0.68
C GLU A 70 16.22 1.63 -0.54
N GLY A 71 16.82 0.44 -0.39
CA GLY A 71 16.90 -0.57 -1.45
C GLY A 71 15.61 -1.37 -1.64
N VAL A 72 14.60 -1.19 -0.78
CA VAL A 72 13.36 -1.98 -0.79
C VAL A 72 12.15 -1.11 -1.05
N LYS A 73 11.38 -1.51 -2.06
CA LYS A 73 10.18 -0.82 -2.51
C LYS A 73 9.13 -1.81 -2.95
N VAL A 74 7.86 -1.51 -2.71
CA VAL A 74 6.73 -2.28 -3.25
C VAL A 74 6.10 -1.54 -4.44
N PRO A 75 5.59 -2.27 -5.45
CA PRO A 75 4.80 -1.66 -6.52
C PRO A 75 3.59 -0.89 -5.99
N VAL A 76 3.28 0.22 -6.66
CA VAL A 76 2.11 1.05 -6.42
C VAL A 76 1.35 1.29 -7.70
N TRP A 77 0.03 1.47 -7.60
CA TRP A 77 -0.83 1.77 -8.73
C TRP A 77 -1.64 3.02 -8.44
N ALA A 78 -1.73 3.90 -9.46
CA ALA A 78 -2.58 5.07 -9.38
C ALA A 78 -4.05 4.64 -9.23
N THR A 79 -4.79 5.33 -8.36
CA THR A 79 -6.21 5.04 -8.16
C THR A 79 -7.08 6.28 -8.32
N ARG A 80 -8.37 6.06 -8.59
CA ARG A 80 -9.39 7.11 -8.61
C ARG A 80 -10.71 6.54 -8.12
N ILE A 81 -11.50 7.36 -7.44
CA ILE A 81 -12.90 7.04 -7.14
C ILE A 81 -13.80 7.70 -8.18
N GLU A 82 -14.62 6.89 -8.87
CA GLU A 82 -15.60 7.37 -9.83
C GLU A 82 -16.94 6.64 -9.59
N ALA A 83 -18.02 7.40 -9.39
CA ALA A 83 -19.36 6.86 -9.13
C ALA A 83 -19.40 5.74 -8.05
N GLY A 84 -18.66 5.93 -6.95
CA GLY A 84 -18.59 4.97 -5.84
C GLY A 84 -17.73 3.72 -6.12
N ARG A 85 -17.00 3.68 -7.24
CA ARG A 85 -16.10 2.58 -7.61
C ARG A 85 -14.65 3.04 -7.51
N VAL A 86 -13.78 2.14 -7.07
CA VAL A 86 -12.32 2.35 -7.12
C VAL A 86 -11.81 1.84 -8.46
N LEU A 87 -11.23 2.73 -9.26
CA LEU A 87 -10.48 2.43 -10.46
C LEU A 87 -8.99 2.34 -10.11
N VAL A 88 -8.31 1.34 -10.66
CA VAL A 88 -6.87 1.11 -10.46
C VAL A 88 -6.22 1.04 -11.84
N ALA A 89 -5.17 1.85 -12.06
CA ALA A 89 -4.40 1.81 -13.30
C ALA A 89 -3.63 0.49 -13.41
N THR A 90 -3.57 -0.09 -14.60
CA THR A 90 -2.83 -1.33 -14.92
C THR A 90 -1.49 -1.02 -15.54
#